data_AF-A0A9W7F2U4-F1
#
_entry.id   AF-A0A9W7F2U4-F1
#
_cell.length_a   1.000
_cell.length_b   1.000
_cell.length_c   1.000
_cell.angle_alpha   90.00
_cell.angle_beta   90.00
_cell.angle_gamma   90.00
#
_symmetry.space_group_name_H-M   'P 1'
#
loop_
_entity.id
_entity.type
_entity.pdbx_description
1 polymer ?
#
loop_
_entity_poly.entity_id
_entity_poly.type
_entity_poly.pdbx_seq_one_letter_code
_entity_poly.pdbx_strand_id
1 'polypeptide(L)'
;MSSFAASSVSPRARANTADVKAETGQISTAFEKTFYKFFKEFCTVRRKARKTQDDKARLKELFGTLKTEATKATDQLQPTIQKCMEFYKTAGGPDHFQLDPEFIEQMNLTKRQLCDEDLTESSEKAAFLIDLGGETQDKFQAPLKRLVADFNDPNASFESIYQSYLREMPPPNMRNLPFRNPTFVLEPGNRNRVVRERFGPLKDQIRATAKIKQGRELLDINRVTLEFEDPKVLELAFRCIEATRDYALVCVKNKLNETNQPPCIHLNVAVKSGQSKYEHDWICEIQMYLRSVLRIKTASHIFYNVARAENEFAIKDVQEKAQVPVSGVPPSSTPPRQAPANSGFKFNNETLKAAAKEWCTNSSAAEAK
;
A
#
# COMPACT_ATOMS: atom_id res chain seq x y z
N MET A 1 -5.94 36.35 27.77
CA MET A 1 -6.13 36.12 26.32
C MET A 1 -4.77 36.20 25.65
N SER A 2 -4.10 35.06 25.46
CA SER A 2 -2.81 34.96 24.80
C SER A 2 -3.05 34.69 23.31
N SER A 3 -2.64 35.60 22.43
CA SER A 3 -2.73 35.38 20.99
C SER A 3 -1.68 34.33 20.60
N PHE A 4 -2.13 33.11 20.30
CA PHE A 4 -1.26 32.08 19.76
C PHE A 4 -0.77 32.50 18.37
N ALA A 5 0.53 32.77 18.26
CA ALA A 5 1.19 32.90 16.97
C ALA A 5 1.08 31.55 16.25
N ALA A 6 0.24 31.49 15.21
CA ALA A 6 0.21 30.35 14.32
C ALA A 6 1.64 30.11 13.83
N SER A 7 2.19 28.94 14.13
CA SER A 7 3.48 28.49 13.62
C SER A 7 3.42 28.56 12.10
N SER A 8 3.95 29.65 11.54
CA SER A 8 3.93 29.89 10.10
C SER A 8 4.92 28.90 9.49
N VAL A 9 4.38 27.80 8.94
CA VAL A 9 5.13 26.91 8.06
C VAL A 9 5.90 27.80 7.09
N SER A 10 7.24 27.65 7.08
CA SER A 10 8.07 28.56 6.29
C SER A 10 7.61 28.52 4.82
N PRO A 11 7.58 29.65 4.11
CA PRO A 11 7.25 29.69 2.69
C PRO A 11 8.04 28.66 1.86
N ARG A 12 9.27 28.36 2.29
CA ARG A 12 10.15 27.34 1.71
C ARG A 12 9.60 25.92 1.84
N ALA A 13 9.03 25.55 2.98
CA ALA A 13 8.42 24.22 3.16
C ALA A 13 7.15 24.04 2.30
N ARG A 14 6.36 25.12 2.10
CA ARG A 14 5.18 25.09 1.21
C ARG A 14 5.57 24.95 -0.25
N ALA A 15 6.59 25.70 -0.71
CA ALA A 15 7.13 25.58 -2.06
C ALA A 15 7.66 24.15 -2.32
N ASN A 16 8.48 23.61 -1.41
CA ASN A 16 9.00 22.25 -1.52
C ASN A 16 7.89 21.18 -1.57
N THR A 17 6.78 21.37 -0.85
CA THR A 17 5.64 20.44 -0.88
C THR A 17 4.94 20.44 -2.24
N ALA A 18 4.75 21.62 -2.83
CA ALA A 18 4.15 21.76 -4.16
C ALA A 18 5.06 21.16 -5.23
N ASP A 19 6.37 21.40 -5.13
CA ASP A 19 7.37 20.88 -6.07
C ASP A 19 7.45 19.35 -6.01
N VAL A 20 7.49 18.75 -4.82
CA VAL A 20 7.51 17.28 -4.68
C VAL A 20 6.20 16.65 -5.16
N LYS A 21 5.05 17.29 -4.90
CA LYS A 21 3.74 16.82 -5.42
C LYS A 21 3.67 16.97 -6.94
N ALA A 22 4.22 18.05 -7.50
CA ALA A 22 4.31 18.26 -8.93
C ALA A 22 5.27 17.27 -9.59
N GLU A 23 6.46 17.07 -9.05
CA GLU A 23 7.45 16.12 -9.55
C GLU A 23 6.94 14.68 -9.45
N THR A 24 6.36 14.26 -8.33
CA THR A 24 5.77 12.90 -8.22
C THR A 24 4.61 12.70 -9.19
N GLY A 25 3.81 13.73 -9.45
CA GLY A 25 2.76 13.71 -10.49
C GLY A 25 3.30 13.72 -11.92
N GLN A 26 4.39 14.44 -12.18
CA GLN A 26 5.04 14.54 -13.50
C GLN A 26 5.85 13.28 -13.86
N ILE A 27 6.57 12.71 -12.90
CA ILE A 27 7.36 11.48 -13.05
C ILE A 27 6.43 10.30 -13.31
N SER A 28 5.28 10.26 -12.63
CA SER A 28 4.17 9.35 -12.98
C SER A 28 3.76 9.58 -14.44
N THR A 29 3.35 10.79 -14.84
CA THR A 29 2.72 11.00 -16.16
C THR A 29 3.62 10.84 -17.40
N ALA A 30 4.88 11.29 -17.39
CA ALA A 30 5.75 11.18 -18.57
C ALA A 30 6.24 9.74 -18.79
N PHE A 31 6.61 9.07 -17.70
CA PHE A 31 7.10 7.70 -17.76
C PHE A 31 5.98 6.70 -18.04
N GLU A 32 4.84 6.87 -17.36
CA GLU A 32 3.63 6.08 -17.61
C GLU A 32 3.23 6.16 -19.08
N LYS A 33 3.32 7.33 -19.73
CA LYS A 33 2.99 7.45 -21.16
C LYS A 33 3.85 6.55 -22.05
N THR A 34 5.17 6.55 -21.89
CA THR A 34 6.07 5.74 -22.72
C THR A 34 5.91 4.25 -22.42
N PHE A 35 5.94 3.86 -21.14
CA PHE A 35 5.75 2.46 -20.76
C PHE A 35 4.36 1.94 -21.15
N TYR A 36 3.28 2.69 -20.88
CA TYR A 36 1.93 2.25 -21.24
C TYR A 36 1.71 2.21 -22.75
N LYS A 37 2.40 3.02 -23.55
CA LYS A 37 2.39 2.90 -25.00
C LYS A 37 2.90 1.51 -25.41
N PHE A 38 4.10 1.12 -24.96
CA PHE A 38 4.67 -0.20 -25.25
C PHE A 38 3.85 -1.34 -24.65
N PHE A 39 3.35 -1.17 -23.43
CA PHE A 39 2.52 -2.17 -22.76
C PHE A 39 1.20 -2.40 -23.51
N LYS A 40 0.55 -1.33 -24.01
CA LYS A 40 -0.66 -1.42 -24.82
C LYS A 40 -0.41 -2.10 -26.16
N GLU A 41 0.71 -1.80 -26.81
CA GLU A 41 1.12 -2.50 -28.04
C GLU A 41 1.38 -3.98 -27.76
N PHE A 42 2.16 -4.31 -26.73
CA PHE A 42 2.43 -5.67 -26.27
C PHE A 42 1.13 -6.45 -26.03
N CYS A 43 0.16 -5.88 -25.30
CA CYS A 43 -1.14 -6.52 -25.08
C CYS A 43 -1.91 -6.74 -26.39
N THR A 44 -1.82 -5.81 -27.33
CA THR A 44 -2.50 -5.91 -28.64
C THR A 44 -1.90 -7.03 -29.48
N VAL A 45 -0.56 -7.10 -29.56
CA VAL A 45 0.15 -8.17 -30.28
C VAL A 45 -0.05 -9.51 -29.61
N ARG A 46 0.00 -9.61 -28.27
CA ARG A 46 -0.23 -10.85 -27.51
C ARG A 46 -1.59 -11.49 -27.83
N ARG A 47 -2.64 -10.68 -28.02
CA ARG A 47 -3.98 -11.18 -28.42
C ARG A 47 -3.98 -11.78 -29.83
N LYS A 48 -3.16 -11.24 -30.74
CA LYS A 48 -3.03 -11.71 -32.13
C LYS A 48 -2.05 -12.88 -32.28
N ALA A 49 -1.00 -12.93 -31.45
CA ALA A 49 0.09 -13.91 -31.49
C ALA A 49 -0.28 -15.37 -31.28
N ARG A 50 -1.56 -15.66 -31.01
CA ARG A 50 -2.10 -17.02 -31.08
C ARG A 50 -2.27 -17.53 -32.52
N LYS A 51 -2.11 -16.67 -33.55
CA LYS A 51 -2.53 -16.97 -34.93
C LYS A 51 -1.38 -17.23 -35.90
N THR A 52 -0.23 -16.58 -35.77
CA THR A 52 0.87 -16.71 -36.74
C THR A 52 2.24 -16.85 -36.06
N GLN A 53 3.22 -17.41 -36.77
CA GLN A 53 4.59 -17.53 -36.28
C GLN A 53 5.28 -16.16 -36.20
N ASP A 54 5.01 -15.27 -37.16
CA ASP A 54 5.55 -13.91 -37.20
C ASP A 54 5.07 -13.09 -35.99
N ASP A 55 3.79 -13.22 -35.61
CA ASP A 55 3.28 -12.56 -34.41
C ASP A 55 3.94 -13.07 -33.13
N LYS A 56 4.34 -14.35 -33.06
CA LYS A 56 5.08 -14.89 -31.91
C LYS A 56 6.49 -14.31 -31.82
N ALA A 57 7.20 -14.21 -32.95
CA ALA A 57 8.51 -13.59 -33.00
C ALA A 57 8.45 -12.11 -32.56
N ARG A 58 7.48 -11.35 -33.10
CA ARG A 58 7.23 -9.97 -32.72
C ARG A 58 6.85 -9.82 -31.24
N LEU A 59 6.06 -10.75 -30.69
CA LEU A 59 5.69 -10.74 -29.27
C LEU A 59 6.92 -10.90 -28.37
N LYS A 60 7.87 -11.78 -28.74
CA LYS A 60 9.12 -12.00 -28.00
C LYS A 60 10.02 -10.76 -28.05
N GLU A 61 10.13 -10.13 -29.20
CA GLU A 61 10.87 -8.86 -29.36
C GLU A 61 10.27 -7.76 -28.47
N LEU A 62 8.96 -7.53 -28.58
CA LEU A 62 8.24 -6.54 -27.76
C LEU A 62 8.37 -6.83 -26.26
N PHE A 63 8.36 -8.11 -25.86
CA PHE A 63 8.58 -8.49 -24.47
C PHE A 63 9.99 -8.12 -23.98
N GLY A 64 11.02 -8.34 -24.81
CA GLY A 64 12.40 -7.91 -24.54
C GLY A 64 12.49 -6.40 -24.34
N THR A 65 11.92 -5.61 -25.26
CA THR A 65 11.85 -4.16 -25.14
C THR A 65 11.11 -3.73 -23.88
N LEU A 66 9.96 -4.35 -23.59
CA LEU A 66 9.16 -4.04 -22.41
C LEU A 66 9.92 -4.29 -21.10
N LYS A 67 10.73 -5.37 -21.03
CA LYS A 67 11.62 -5.63 -19.89
C LYS A 67 12.69 -4.55 -19.73
N THR A 68 13.37 -4.18 -20.81
CA THR A 68 14.39 -3.12 -20.78
C THR A 68 13.81 -1.80 -20.31
N GLU A 69 12.63 -1.40 -20.82
CA GLU A 69 11.97 -0.17 -20.41
C GLU A 69 11.45 -0.24 -18.96
N ALA A 70 10.99 -1.41 -18.49
CA ALA A 70 10.61 -1.62 -17.09
C ALA A 70 11.80 -1.50 -16.13
N THR A 71 12.99 -2.00 -16.51
CA THR A 71 14.21 -1.83 -15.70
C THR A 71 14.58 -0.35 -15.62
N LYS A 72 14.65 0.36 -16.76
CA LYS A 72 14.91 1.81 -16.78
C LYS A 72 13.91 2.59 -15.94
N ALA A 73 12.63 2.21 -15.99
CA ALA A 73 11.57 2.77 -15.14
C ALA A 73 11.94 2.71 -13.66
N THR A 74 12.33 1.52 -13.24
CA THR A 74 12.60 1.21 -11.83
C THR A 74 13.80 2.02 -11.35
N ASP A 75 14.84 2.10 -12.17
CA ASP A 75 16.04 2.88 -11.87
C ASP A 75 15.73 4.39 -11.76
N GLN A 76 14.82 4.91 -12.60
CA GLN A 76 14.41 6.32 -12.56
C GLN A 76 13.49 6.67 -11.39
N LEU A 77 12.73 5.71 -10.86
CA LEU A 77 11.92 5.94 -9.66
C LEU A 77 12.77 6.10 -8.40
N GLN A 78 13.99 5.55 -8.38
CA GLN A 78 14.86 5.55 -7.21
C GLN A 78 15.25 6.96 -6.73
N PRO A 79 15.75 7.88 -7.60
CA PRO A 79 15.94 9.29 -7.22
C PRO A 79 14.67 9.98 -6.71
N THR A 80 13.50 9.60 -7.23
CA THR A 80 12.21 10.17 -6.82
C THR A 80 11.86 9.79 -5.39
N ILE A 81 12.10 8.54 -5.01
CA ILE A 81 11.94 8.06 -3.63
C ILE A 81 12.85 8.88 -2.70
N GLN A 82 14.11 9.07 -3.09
CA GLN A 82 15.08 9.80 -2.28
C GLN A 82 14.64 11.26 -2.06
N LYS A 83 14.23 11.96 -3.11
CA LYS A 83 13.66 13.31 -3.01
C LYS A 83 12.42 13.37 -2.10
N CYS A 84 11.51 12.39 -2.20
CA CYS A 84 10.36 12.30 -1.31
C CYS A 84 10.79 12.16 0.15
N MET A 85 11.80 11.33 0.43
CA MET A 85 12.31 11.16 1.80
C MET A 85 13.02 12.41 2.33
N GLU A 86 13.80 13.10 1.50
CA GLU A 86 14.42 14.37 1.86
C GLU A 86 13.36 15.43 2.19
N PHE A 87 12.26 15.46 1.43
CA PHE A 87 11.11 16.30 1.72
C PHE A 87 10.51 15.97 3.08
N TYR A 88 10.20 14.71 3.35
CA TYR A 88 9.61 14.33 4.63
C TYR A 88 10.56 14.57 5.82
N LYS A 89 11.86 14.34 5.66
CA LYS A 89 12.86 14.68 6.69
C LYS A 89 12.88 16.18 6.99
N THR A 90 12.79 17.01 5.96
CA THR A 90 12.83 18.48 6.10
C THR A 90 11.50 19.04 6.64
N ALA A 91 10.38 18.56 6.12
CA ALA A 91 9.04 19.09 6.42
C ALA A 91 8.43 18.47 7.70
N GLY A 92 8.71 17.19 7.95
CA GLY A 92 8.27 16.46 9.15
C GLY A 92 9.15 16.73 10.37
N GLY A 93 10.40 17.13 10.15
CA GLY A 93 11.45 17.26 11.16
C GLY A 93 12.36 16.02 11.18
N PRO A 94 13.68 16.18 11.31
CA PRO A 94 14.65 15.09 11.17
C PRO A 94 14.53 14.02 12.27
N ASP A 95 13.99 14.38 13.43
CA ASP A 95 13.96 13.52 14.62
C ASP A 95 12.80 12.50 14.60
N HIS A 96 11.75 12.75 13.82
CA HIS A 96 10.52 11.94 13.80
C HIS A 96 10.63 10.62 13.02
N PHE A 97 11.78 10.35 12.42
CA PHE A 97 12.03 9.15 11.60
C PHE A 97 13.02 8.16 12.23
N GLN A 98 13.54 8.49 13.41
CA GLN A 98 14.53 7.69 14.09
C GLN A 98 13.85 6.79 15.12
N LEU A 99 13.52 5.57 14.69
CA LEU A 99 13.31 4.49 15.66
C LEU A 99 14.64 4.17 16.31
N ASP A 100 14.63 3.99 17.62
CA ASP A 100 15.81 3.64 18.41
C ASP A 100 16.43 2.33 17.86
N PRO A 101 17.69 2.35 17.39
CA PRO A 101 18.37 1.17 16.88
C PRO A 101 18.42 0.02 17.89
N GLU A 102 18.62 0.31 19.19
CA GLU A 102 18.70 -0.71 20.24
C GLU A 102 17.35 -1.42 20.40
N PHE A 103 16.26 -0.66 20.34
CA PHE A 103 14.90 -1.20 20.35
C PHE A 103 14.64 -2.14 19.18
N ILE A 104 15.10 -1.77 17.96
CA ILE A 104 14.95 -2.61 16.77
C ILE A 104 15.72 -3.93 16.93
N GLU A 105 16.93 -3.88 17.49
CA GLU A 105 17.75 -5.07 17.68
C GLU A 105 17.11 -6.04 18.69
N GLN A 106 16.64 -5.53 19.84
CA GLN A 106 15.95 -6.33 20.86
C GLN A 106 14.73 -7.06 20.31
N MET A 107 13.91 -6.39 19.49
CA MET A 107 12.71 -6.98 18.90
C MET A 107 13.03 -8.07 17.87
N ASN A 108 14.22 -8.08 17.26
CA ASN A 108 14.55 -9.03 16.19
C ASN A 108 14.96 -10.44 16.66
N LEU A 109 15.03 -10.67 17.97
CA LEU A 109 15.51 -11.91 18.58
C LEU A 109 14.41 -12.97 18.81
N THR A 110 13.13 -12.58 18.82
CA THR A 110 12.00 -13.50 19.12
C THR A 110 11.35 -14.04 17.84
N LYS A 111 12.12 -14.76 17.01
CA LYS A 111 11.62 -15.31 15.74
C LYS A 111 11.40 -16.81 15.85
N ARG A 112 10.15 -17.26 16.02
CA ARG A 112 9.68 -18.54 15.46
C ARG A 112 8.19 -18.47 15.20
N GLN A 113 7.78 -18.63 13.94
CA GLN A 113 6.44 -19.12 13.66
C GLN A 113 6.47 -20.64 13.84
N LEU A 114 6.09 -21.12 15.02
CA LEU A 114 6.04 -22.55 15.33
C LEU A 114 4.79 -23.14 14.66
N CYS A 115 4.98 -23.68 13.46
CA CYS A 115 4.11 -24.75 12.98
C CYS A 115 4.81 -26.04 13.41
N ASP A 116 4.45 -26.52 14.61
CA ASP A 116 4.93 -27.76 15.22
C ASP A 116 4.26 -29.00 14.61
N GLU A 117 3.36 -28.85 13.64
CA GLU A 117 2.79 -30.00 12.95
C GLU A 117 3.84 -30.62 12.00
N ASP A 118 3.97 -31.95 12.07
CA ASP A 118 4.80 -32.83 11.22
C ASP A 118 4.36 -32.84 9.73
N LEU A 119 3.82 -31.72 9.23
CA LEU A 119 3.47 -31.55 7.83
C LEU A 119 4.76 -31.47 7.00
N THR A 120 5.12 -32.60 6.40
CA THR A 120 6.29 -32.72 5.53
C THR A 120 6.06 -32.06 4.16
N GLU A 121 4.82 -32.07 3.66
CA GLU A 121 4.50 -31.46 2.38
C GLU A 121 4.27 -29.95 2.47
N SER A 122 5.05 -29.19 1.69
CA SER A 122 4.95 -27.72 1.66
C SER A 122 3.59 -27.19 1.18
N SER A 123 2.83 -27.99 0.42
CA SER A 123 1.50 -27.60 -0.07
C SER A 123 0.45 -27.73 1.03
N GLU A 124 0.45 -28.85 1.76
CA GLU A 124 -0.44 -29.08 2.89
C GLU A 124 -0.18 -28.06 4.00
N LYS A 125 1.10 -27.81 4.32
CA LYS A 125 1.49 -26.77 5.27
C LYS A 125 1.02 -25.38 4.84
N ALA A 126 1.09 -25.05 3.55
CA ALA A 126 0.59 -23.76 3.05
C ALA A 126 -0.93 -23.64 3.19
N ALA A 127 -1.68 -24.70 2.85
CA ALA A 127 -3.14 -24.71 2.93
C ALA A 127 -3.60 -24.55 4.38
N PHE A 128 -3.02 -25.34 5.28
CA PHE A 128 -3.28 -25.26 6.72
C PHE A 128 -3.05 -23.84 7.27
N LEU A 129 -1.91 -23.22 6.95
CA LEU A 129 -1.60 -21.87 7.39
C LEU A 129 -2.56 -20.83 6.79
N ILE A 130 -3.02 -21.01 5.55
CA ILE A 130 -3.99 -20.09 4.94
C ILE A 130 -5.35 -20.19 5.63
N ASP A 131 -5.81 -21.40 5.93
CA ASP A 131 -7.07 -21.62 6.64
C ASP A 131 -7.03 -20.99 8.04
N LEU A 132 -5.94 -21.23 8.78
CA LEU A 132 -5.71 -20.59 10.09
C LEU A 132 -5.63 -19.05 9.98
N GLY A 133 -5.04 -18.53 8.91
CA GLY A 133 -5.04 -17.10 8.60
C GLY A 133 -6.44 -16.52 8.36
N GLY A 134 -7.33 -17.29 7.74
CA GLY A 134 -8.72 -16.93 7.56
C GLY A 134 -9.46 -16.78 8.88
N GLU A 135 -9.29 -17.74 9.80
CA GLU A 135 -9.95 -17.74 11.11
C GLU A 135 -9.46 -16.60 12.04
N THR A 136 -8.20 -16.22 11.93
CA THR A 136 -7.58 -15.17 12.74
C THR A 136 -7.73 -13.77 12.14
N GLN A 137 -8.29 -13.67 10.93
CA GLN A 137 -8.34 -12.42 10.18
C GLN A 137 -9.08 -11.31 10.93
N ASP A 138 -10.24 -11.58 11.50
CA ASP A 138 -11.02 -10.53 12.18
C ASP A 138 -10.35 -10.05 13.47
N LYS A 139 -9.70 -10.96 14.21
CA LYS A 139 -8.91 -10.62 15.40
C LYS A 139 -7.73 -9.71 15.05
N PHE A 140 -7.12 -9.94 13.89
CA PHE A 140 -6.10 -9.05 13.36
C PHE A 140 -6.70 -7.72 12.88
N GLN A 141 -7.82 -7.71 12.15
CA GLN A 141 -8.31 -6.49 11.51
C GLN A 141 -9.02 -5.54 12.47
N ALA A 142 -9.77 -6.05 13.45
CA ALA A 142 -10.67 -5.22 14.27
C ALA A 142 -9.93 -4.14 15.09
N PRO A 143 -8.81 -4.42 15.78
CA PRO A 143 -8.10 -3.38 16.52
C PRO A 143 -7.50 -2.31 15.61
N LEU A 144 -7.01 -2.68 14.43
CA LEU A 144 -6.50 -1.73 13.44
C LEU A 144 -7.63 -0.84 12.85
N LYS A 145 -8.81 -1.41 12.58
CA LYS A 145 -9.97 -0.63 12.14
C LYS A 145 -10.39 0.39 13.20
N ARG A 146 -10.37 -0.01 14.49
CA ARG A 146 -10.63 0.90 15.62
C ARG A 146 -9.58 2.01 15.70
N LEU A 147 -8.29 1.66 15.66
CA LEU A 147 -7.20 2.64 15.64
C LEU A 147 -7.37 3.67 14.52
N VAL A 148 -7.69 3.20 13.31
CA VAL A 148 -7.89 4.06 12.15
C VAL A 148 -9.13 4.95 12.30
N ALA A 149 -10.21 4.43 12.88
CA ALA A 149 -11.40 5.22 13.18
C ALA A 149 -11.07 6.34 14.18
N ASP A 150 -10.37 6.02 15.28
CA ASP A 150 -9.99 6.99 16.31
C ASP A 150 -9.09 8.09 15.74
N PHE A 151 -8.12 7.73 14.89
CA PHE A 151 -7.25 8.72 14.21
C PHE A 151 -8.03 9.62 13.25
N ASN A 152 -9.04 9.07 12.57
CA ASN A 152 -9.83 9.81 11.60
C ASN A 152 -11.03 10.56 12.23
N ASP A 153 -11.25 10.44 13.54
CA ASP A 153 -12.30 11.18 14.26
C ASP A 153 -12.04 12.69 14.14
N PRO A 154 -13.02 13.51 13.71
CA PRO A 154 -12.82 14.96 13.51
C PRO A 154 -12.29 15.71 14.75
N ASN A 155 -12.56 15.19 15.95
CA ASN A 155 -12.14 15.75 17.23
C ASN A 155 -10.83 15.15 17.75
N ALA A 156 -10.24 14.18 17.05
CA ALA A 156 -8.97 13.59 17.43
C ALA A 156 -7.86 14.64 17.51
N SER A 157 -7.04 14.52 18.56
CA SER A 157 -5.85 15.32 18.84
C SER A 157 -4.70 14.39 19.26
N PHE A 158 -3.47 14.90 19.26
CA PHE A 158 -2.35 14.13 19.82
C PHE A 158 -2.64 13.71 21.26
N GLU A 159 -3.14 14.62 22.09
CA GLU A 159 -3.44 14.35 23.50
C GLU A 159 -4.49 13.26 23.68
N SER A 160 -5.61 13.33 22.95
CA SER A 160 -6.67 12.32 23.06
C SER A 160 -6.16 10.93 22.67
N ILE A 161 -5.38 10.83 21.59
CA ILE A 161 -4.83 9.54 21.13
C ILE A 161 -3.78 8.99 22.11
N TYR A 162 -2.89 9.84 22.63
CA TYR A 162 -1.91 9.46 23.66
C TYR A 162 -2.59 8.91 24.91
N GLN A 163 -3.63 9.59 25.41
CA GLN A 163 -4.35 9.13 26.59
C GLN A 163 -5.08 7.81 26.34
N SER A 164 -5.72 7.63 25.18
CA SER A 164 -6.47 6.41 24.85
C SER A 164 -5.58 5.16 24.72
N TYR A 165 -4.39 5.30 24.13
CA TYR A 165 -3.55 4.15 23.80
C TYR A 165 -2.30 4.00 24.68
N LEU A 166 -1.63 5.12 24.97
CA LEU A 166 -0.35 5.13 25.68
C LEU A 166 -0.54 5.34 27.19
N ARG A 167 -1.71 5.86 27.60
CA ARG A 167 -2.02 6.23 29.01
C ARG A 167 -1.01 7.22 29.59
N GLU A 168 -0.41 8.00 28.71
CA GLU A 168 0.61 8.99 29.01
C GLU A 168 0.22 10.32 28.39
N MET A 169 0.84 11.40 28.85
CA MET A 169 0.73 12.69 28.17
C MET A 169 1.71 12.74 26.99
N PRO A 170 1.33 13.36 25.85
CA PRO A 170 2.27 13.56 24.78
C PRO A 170 3.51 14.34 25.27
N PRO A 171 4.69 14.06 24.70
CA PRO A 171 5.89 14.87 24.93
C PRO A 171 5.60 16.37 24.75
N PRO A 172 6.25 17.26 25.52
CA PRO A 172 5.98 18.70 25.48
C PRO A 172 6.07 19.31 24.06
N ASN A 173 6.97 18.80 23.23
CA ASN A 173 7.14 19.21 21.83
C ASN A 173 5.99 18.77 20.90
N MET A 174 5.13 17.83 21.31
CA MET A 174 3.96 17.37 20.55
C MET A 174 2.64 17.98 21.02
N ARG A 175 2.52 18.40 22.29
CA ARG A 175 1.28 18.94 22.87
C ARG A 175 0.64 20.08 22.08
N ASN A 176 1.48 20.96 21.52
CA ASN A 176 1.03 22.16 20.82
C ASN A 176 0.99 21.99 19.29
N LEU A 177 1.29 20.79 18.78
CA LEU A 177 1.29 20.56 17.35
C LEU A 177 -0.13 20.29 16.84
N PRO A 178 -0.50 20.84 15.68
CA PRO A 178 -1.77 20.49 15.06
C PRO A 178 -1.73 19.02 14.62
N PHE A 179 -2.68 18.23 15.11
CA PHE A 179 -2.85 16.84 14.68
C PHE A 179 -3.15 16.72 13.18
N ARG A 180 -3.83 17.74 12.61
CA ARG A 180 -4.13 17.86 11.18
C ARG A 180 -3.33 19.01 10.58
N ASN A 181 -2.09 18.72 10.20
CA ASN A 181 -1.25 19.70 9.54
C ASN A 181 -1.77 19.98 8.11
N PRO A 182 -2.10 21.24 7.74
CA PRO A 182 -2.63 21.57 6.42
C PRO A 182 -1.64 21.29 5.27
N THR A 183 -0.36 21.08 5.57
CA THR A 183 0.67 20.67 4.60
C THR A 183 0.50 19.20 4.19
N PHE A 184 0.10 18.36 5.15
CA PHE A 184 0.04 16.90 5.02
C PHE A 184 -1.41 16.42 4.92
N VAL A 185 -2.01 16.65 3.77
CA VAL A 185 -3.39 16.23 3.48
C VAL A 185 -3.41 14.91 2.70
N LEU A 186 -3.84 13.83 3.38
CA LEU A 186 -3.94 12.50 2.79
C LEU A 186 -5.04 12.40 1.72
N GLU A 187 -6.17 13.07 1.90
CA GLU A 187 -7.29 13.01 0.95
C GLU A 187 -7.83 14.41 0.65
N PRO A 188 -7.59 14.95 -0.57
CA PRO A 188 -8.20 16.21 -0.98
C PRO A 188 -9.73 16.06 -0.92
N GLY A 189 -10.39 16.90 -0.12
CA GLY A 189 -11.85 16.84 0.12
C GLY A 189 -12.24 16.21 1.46
N ASN A 190 -11.37 15.44 2.11
CA ASN A 190 -11.61 14.92 3.46
C ASN A 190 -10.41 15.21 4.37
N ARG A 191 -10.44 16.38 5.02
CA ARG A 191 -9.38 16.82 5.94
C ARG A 191 -9.30 15.99 7.23
N ASN A 192 -10.36 15.24 7.56
CA ASN A 192 -10.38 14.42 8.77
C ASN A 192 -9.62 13.11 8.59
N ARG A 193 -9.44 12.68 7.33
CA ARG A 193 -8.69 11.46 7.02
C ARG A 193 -7.19 11.70 7.09
N VAL A 194 -6.55 11.20 8.16
CA VAL A 194 -5.10 11.29 8.40
C VAL A 194 -4.40 9.94 8.20
N VAL A 195 -5.14 8.83 8.29
CA VAL A 195 -4.66 7.49 7.97
C VAL A 195 -5.66 6.74 7.09
N ARG A 196 -5.16 5.91 6.18
CA ARG A 196 -5.95 4.96 5.41
C ARG A 196 -5.40 3.55 5.59
N GLU A 197 -6.28 2.61 5.86
CA GLU A 197 -5.99 1.20 5.91
C GLU A 197 -6.37 0.50 4.61
N ARG A 198 -5.56 -0.50 4.23
CA ARG A 198 -5.87 -1.43 3.15
C ARG A 198 -5.46 -2.83 3.59
N PHE A 199 -6.44 -3.65 3.92
CA PHE A 199 -6.23 -5.07 4.18
C PHE A 199 -6.01 -5.80 2.86
N GLY A 200 -4.93 -6.56 2.77
CA GLY A 200 -4.69 -7.44 1.63
C GLY A 200 -5.57 -8.68 1.70
N PRO A 201 -5.86 -9.33 0.56
CA PRO A 201 -6.40 -10.69 0.62
C PRO A 201 -5.39 -11.61 1.29
N LEU A 202 -5.88 -12.75 1.80
CA LEU A 202 -5.02 -13.84 2.25
C LEU A 202 -4.00 -14.18 1.15
N LYS A 203 -2.81 -14.62 1.57
CA LYS A 203 -1.78 -15.00 0.61
C LYS A 203 -2.29 -16.17 -0.23
N ASP A 204 -2.15 -16.04 -1.55
CA ASP A 204 -2.42 -17.10 -2.51
C ASP A 204 -1.62 -18.39 -2.22
N GLN A 205 -2.28 -19.54 -2.39
CA GLN A 205 -1.71 -20.87 -2.12
C GLN A 205 -0.40 -21.11 -2.87
N ILE A 206 -0.34 -20.81 -4.17
CA ILE A 206 0.85 -21.04 -5.01
C ILE A 206 2.03 -20.24 -4.47
N ARG A 207 1.78 -18.97 -4.11
CA ARG A 207 2.81 -18.09 -3.52
C ARG A 207 3.23 -18.53 -2.11
N ALA A 208 2.30 -19.02 -1.30
CA ALA A 208 2.57 -19.55 0.03
C ALA A 208 3.45 -20.81 -0.06
N THR A 209 3.05 -21.80 -0.86
CA THR A 209 3.84 -23.02 -1.10
C THR A 209 5.23 -22.71 -1.63
N ALA A 210 5.36 -21.80 -2.60
CA ALA A 210 6.67 -21.41 -3.13
C ALA A 210 7.59 -20.80 -2.06
N LYS A 211 7.05 -20.00 -1.14
CA LYS A 211 7.82 -19.39 -0.04
C LYS A 211 8.25 -20.44 0.99
N ILE A 212 7.39 -21.41 1.33
CA ILE A 212 7.74 -22.54 2.20
C ILE A 212 8.84 -23.41 1.57
N LYS A 213 8.73 -23.75 0.26
CA LYS A 213 9.76 -24.52 -0.46
C LYS A 213 11.13 -23.85 -0.47
N GLN A 214 11.18 -22.52 -0.33
CA GLN A 214 12.41 -21.74 -0.19
C GLN A 214 12.94 -21.70 1.26
N GLY A 215 12.33 -22.45 2.19
CA GLY A 215 12.67 -22.43 3.62
C GLY A 215 12.31 -21.11 4.32
N ARG A 216 11.36 -20.33 3.77
CA ARG A 216 10.97 -19.02 4.33
C ARG A 216 9.66 -19.11 5.11
N GLU A 217 9.61 -18.40 6.23
CA GLU A 217 8.42 -18.27 7.07
C GLU A 217 7.29 -17.46 6.38
N LEU A 218 6.03 -17.78 6.70
CA LEU A 218 4.84 -17.17 6.12
C LEU A 218 4.26 -16.05 7.01
N LEU A 219 5.07 -15.05 7.33
CA LEU A 219 4.68 -13.92 8.21
C LEU A 219 3.67 -12.91 7.60
N ASP A 220 3.34 -13.06 6.32
CA ASP A 220 2.51 -12.09 5.57
C ASP A 220 1.25 -12.74 4.95
N ILE A 221 0.69 -13.77 5.60
CA ILE A 221 -0.60 -14.35 5.17
C ILE A 221 -1.70 -13.32 5.39
N ASN A 222 -1.82 -12.80 6.60
CA ASN A 222 -2.63 -11.65 6.95
C ASN A 222 -1.75 -10.41 6.94
N ARG A 223 -2.15 -9.40 6.18
CA ARG A 223 -1.40 -8.14 6.12
C ARG A 223 -2.29 -6.92 5.95
N VAL A 224 -1.84 -5.82 6.51
CA VAL A 224 -2.42 -4.49 6.30
C VAL A 224 -1.35 -3.52 5.79
N THR A 225 -1.76 -2.61 4.92
CA THR A 225 -1.00 -1.40 4.62
C THR A 225 -1.71 -0.22 5.27
N LEU A 226 -0.98 0.52 6.10
CA LEU A 226 -1.41 1.81 6.64
C LEU A 226 -0.70 2.92 5.85
N GLU A 227 -1.49 3.84 5.30
CA GLU A 227 -1.05 4.95 4.46
C GLU A 227 -1.25 6.27 5.23
N PHE A 228 -0.20 7.06 5.34
CA PHE A 228 -0.17 8.35 6.04
C PHE A 228 0.35 9.44 5.10
N GLU A 229 -0.02 10.69 5.35
CA GLU A 229 0.64 11.84 4.71
C GLU A 229 1.56 12.56 5.69
N ASP A 230 1.19 12.61 6.98
CA ASP A 230 1.95 13.27 8.03
C ASP A 230 2.86 12.25 8.75
N PRO A 231 4.19 12.44 8.75
CA PRO A 231 5.13 11.60 9.47
C PRO A 231 4.86 11.48 10.97
N LYS A 232 4.33 12.52 11.61
CA LYS A 232 4.07 12.52 13.05
C LYS A 232 2.87 11.66 13.41
N VAL A 233 1.88 11.63 12.52
CA VAL A 233 0.72 10.73 12.65
C VAL A 233 1.16 9.28 12.45
N LEU A 234 2.08 9.03 11.51
CA LEU A 234 2.70 7.71 11.32
C LEU A 234 3.45 7.26 12.57
N GLU A 235 4.31 8.11 13.14
CA GLU A 235 5.05 7.85 14.37
C GLU A 235 4.10 7.54 15.55
N LEU A 236 3.06 8.35 15.73
CA LEU A 236 2.05 8.12 16.78
C LEU A 236 1.33 6.79 16.59
N ALA A 237 0.91 6.47 15.36
CA ALA A 237 0.26 5.20 15.07
C ALA A 237 1.17 4.00 15.38
N PHE A 238 2.47 4.12 15.12
CA PHE A 238 3.45 3.10 15.48
C PHE A 238 3.48 2.89 16.99
N ARG A 239 3.57 3.98 17.78
CA ARG A 239 3.53 3.92 19.25
C ARG A 239 2.23 3.32 19.78
N CYS A 240 1.09 3.67 19.20
CA CYS A 240 -0.20 3.08 19.59
C CYS A 240 -0.24 1.56 19.31
N ILE A 241 0.34 1.10 18.21
CA ILE A 241 0.46 -0.34 17.89
C ILE A 241 1.45 -1.04 18.82
N GLU A 242 2.54 -0.38 19.19
CA GLU A 242 3.51 -0.89 20.15
C GLU A 242 2.91 -1.08 21.55
N ALA A 243 2.08 -0.13 22.00
CA ALA A 243 1.52 -0.12 23.34
C ALA A 243 0.18 -0.87 23.48
N THR A 244 -0.50 -1.20 22.38
CA THR A 244 -1.78 -1.88 22.47
C THR A 244 -1.63 -3.28 23.05
N ARG A 245 -2.64 -3.70 23.83
CA ARG A 245 -2.74 -5.07 24.37
C ARG A 245 -3.38 -6.05 23.39
N ASP A 246 -3.89 -5.54 22.26
CA ASP A 246 -4.51 -6.37 21.23
C ASP A 246 -3.47 -7.24 20.50
N TYR A 247 -2.19 -6.82 20.52
CA TYR A 247 -1.10 -7.45 19.80
C TYR A 247 0.16 -7.56 20.67
N ALA A 248 1.00 -8.55 20.40
CA ALA A 248 2.39 -8.53 20.83
C ALA A 248 3.26 -8.13 19.64
N LEU A 249 4.11 -7.12 19.79
CA LEU A 249 5.03 -6.71 18.73
C LEU A 249 6.18 -7.73 18.64
N VAL A 250 6.37 -8.33 17.46
CA VAL A 250 7.32 -9.44 17.26
C VAL A 250 8.56 -9.00 16.49
N CYS A 251 8.42 -8.12 15.51
CA CYS A 251 9.55 -7.63 14.74
C CYS A 251 9.27 -6.22 14.25
N VAL A 252 10.29 -5.38 14.26
CA VAL A 252 10.29 -4.07 13.64
C VAL A 252 11.44 -3.98 12.66
N LYS A 253 11.15 -3.52 11.44
CA LYS A 253 12.15 -3.17 10.44
C LYS A 253 11.92 -1.74 10.00
N ASN A 254 12.84 -0.87 10.39
CA ASN A 254 12.87 0.50 9.92
C ASN A 254 13.51 0.56 8.53
N LYS A 255 12.69 0.56 7.49
CA LYS A 255 13.16 0.68 6.10
C LYS A 255 13.24 2.11 5.61
N LEU A 256 13.07 3.09 6.49
CA LEU A 256 13.06 4.51 6.10
C LEU A 256 14.40 4.99 5.55
N ASN A 257 15.50 4.30 5.91
CA ASN A 257 16.85 4.58 5.45
C ASN A 257 17.34 3.59 4.36
N GLU A 258 16.52 2.61 3.96
CA GLU A 258 16.90 1.70 2.88
C GLU A 258 16.81 2.43 1.54
N THR A 259 17.87 2.37 0.74
CA THR A 259 17.88 2.95 -0.60
C THR A 259 17.15 2.03 -1.58
N ASN A 260 17.45 0.73 -1.59
CA ASN A 260 16.98 -0.18 -2.64
C ASN A 260 15.51 -0.61 -2.53
N GLN A 261 14.77 -0.12 -1.53
CA GLN A 261 13.36 -0.48 -1.32
C GLN A 261 12.54 0.77 -0.97
N PRO A 262 11.25 0.82 -1.34
CA PRO A 262 10.38 1.90 -0.92
C PRO A 262 10.32 1.99 0.62
N PRO A 263 10.67 3.15 1.20
CA PRO A 263 10.80 3.32 2.64
C PRO A 263 9.48 3.11 3.37
N CYS A 264 9.53 2.32 4.45
CA CYS A 264 8.39 2.05 5.31
C CYS A 264 8.83 1.63 6.70
N ILE A 265 7.89 1.68 7.65
CA ILE A 265 8.01 0.93 8.89
C ILE A 265 7.27 -0.40 8.69
N HIS A 266 7.99 -1.51 8.80
CA HIS A 266 7.43 -2.85 8.68
C HIS A 266 7.40 -3.49 10.05
N LEU A 267 6.22 -3.92 10.46
CA LEU A 267 5.97 -4.58 11.73
C LEU A 267 5.46 -5.99 11.50
N ASN A 268 5.91 -6.93 12.34
CA ASN A 268 5.22 -8.19 12.54
C ASN A 268 4.61 -8.20 13.93
N VAL A 269 3.34 -8.58 14.02
CA VAL A 269 2.60 -8.64 15.28
C VAL A 269 2.03 -10.03 15.50
N ALA A 270 2.09 -10.50 16.74
CA ALA A 270 1.46 -11.71 17.21
C ALA A 270 0.04 -11.41 17.67
N VAL A 271 -0.92 -12.15 17.13
CA VAL A 271 -2.34 -12.12 17.48
C VAL A 271 -2.70 -13.45 18.13
N LYS A 272 -3.32 -13.42 19.31
CA LYS A 272 -3.75 -14.66 19.98
C LYS A 272 -4.75 -15.42 19.12
N SER A 273 -4.41 -16.63 18.69
CA SER A 273 -5.26 -17.45 17.82
C SER A 273 -6.57 -17.85 18.51
N GLY A 274 -6.56 -17.97 19.84
CA GLY A 274 -7.71 -18.32 20.68
C GLY A 274 -8.17 -19.78 20.54
N GLN A 275 -7.47 -20.61 19.78
CA GLN A 275 -7.70 -22.06 19.77
C GLN A 275 -6.82 -22.73 20.82
N SER A 276 -7.42 -23.45 21.77
CA SER A 276 -6.69 -24.12 22.86
C SER A 276 -5.73 -25.22 22.40
N LYS A 277 -5.87 -25.70 21.15
CA LYS A 277 -5.02 -26.74 20.57
C LYS A 277 -3.70 -26.23 19.99
N TYR A 278 -3.58 -24.92 19.78
CA TYR A 278 -2.37 -24.30 19.27
C TYR A 278 -1.91 -23.25 20.27
N GLU A 279 -0.81 -23.54 20.99
CA GLU A 279 -0.24 -22.63 22.00
C GLU A 279 0.39 -21.37 21.40
N HIS A 280 0.43 -21.27 20.06
CA HIS A 280 1.22 -20.28 19.35
C HIS A 280 0.39 -19.09 18.86
N ASP A 281 0.99 -17.91 18.97
CA ASP A 281 0.43 -16.68 18.42
C ASP A 281 0.52 -16.66 16.89
N TRP A 282 -0.52 -16.12 16.24
CA TRP A 282 -0.56 -15.94 14.80
C TRP A 282 0.16 -14.66 14.37
N ILE A 283 1.14 -14.78 13.50
CA ILE A 283 1.93 -13.62 13.04
C ILE A 283 1.29 -12.95 11.83
N CYS A 284 1.01 -11.66 11.96
CA CYS A 284 0.49 -10.79 10.91
C CYS A 284 1.52 -9.71 10.53
N GLU A 285 1.39 -9.18 9.32
CA GLU A 285 2.24 -8.09 8.80
C GLU A 285 1.49 -6.75 8.80
N ILE A 286 2.11 -5.71 9.35
CA ILE A 286 1.65 -4.32 9.24
C ILE A 286 2.74 -3.53 8.52
N GLN A 287 2.41 -2.92 7.38
CA GLN A 287 3.33 -2.02 6.67
C GLN A 287 2.80 -0.59 6.70
N MET A 288 3.60 0.34 7.24
CA MET A 288 3.24 1.75 7.36
C MET A 288 4.04 2.57 6.34
N TYR A 289 3.32 3.23 5.44
CA TYR A 289 3.90 4.02 4.36
C TYR A 289 3.44 5.47 4.42
N LEU A 290 4.33 6.36 3.98
CA LEU A 290 3.94 7.68 3.53
C LEU A 290 3.33 7.57 2.12
N ARG A 291 2.26 8.31 1.85
CA ARG A 291 1.46 8.22 0.63
C ARG A 291 2.30 8.34 -0.64
N SER A 292 3.17 9.33 -0.71
CA SER A 292 4.00 9.56 -1.89
C SER A 292 4.90 8.35 -2.18
N VAL A 293 5.46 7.76 -1.13
CA VAL A 293 6.26 6.53 -1.22
C VAL A 293 5.40 5.33 -1.64
N LEU A 294 4.21 5.17 -1.07
CA LEU A 294 3.29 4.08 -1.43
C LEU A 294 2.85 4.16 -2.89
N ARG A 295 2.63 5.37 -3.41
CA ARG A 295 2.31 5.60 -4.83
C ARG A 295 3.45 5.16 -5.73
N ILE A 296 4.68 5.57 -5.40
CA ILE A 296 5.87 5.14 -6.15
C ILE A 296 6.04 3.62 -6.09
N LYS A 297 5.87 2.99 -4.91
CA LYS A 297 5.87 1.53 -4.75
C LYS A 297 4.81 0.85 -5.62
N THR A 298 3.61 1.41 -5.66
CA THR A 298 2.50 0.84 -6.44
C THR A 298 2.79 0.92 -7.93
N ALA A 299 3.33 2.05 -8.40
CA ALA A 299 3.78 2.20 -9.78
C ALA A 299 4.94 1.24 -10.10
N SER A 300 5.94 1.13 -9.21
CA SER A 300 7.10 0.26 -9.44
C SER A 300 6.76 -1.23 -9.49
N HIS A 301 5.70 -1.67 -8.79
CA HIS A 301 5.23 -3.05 -8.85
C HIS A 301 4.82 -3.50 -10.26
N ILE A 302 4.34 -2.58 -11.11
CA ILE A 302 4.02 -2.90 -12.51
C ILE A 302 5.30 -3.27 -13.26
N PHE A 303 6.34 -2.45 -13.14
CA PHE A 303 7.63 -2.66 -13.79
C PHE A 303 8.32 -3.91 -13.24
N TYR A 304 8.26 -4.11 -11.92
CA TYR A 304 8.78 -5.28 -11.24
C TYR A 304 8.17 -6.59 -11.76
N ASN A 305 6.84 -6.63 -11.93
CA ASN A 305 6.16 -7.82 -12.44
C ASN A 305 6.55 -8.13 -13.89
N VAL A 306 6.76 -7.10 -14.71
CA VAL A 306 7.26 -7.27 -16.09
C VAL A 306 8.69 -7.77 -16.10
N ALA A 307 9.58 -7.14 -15.33
CA ALA A 307 11.00 -7.50 -15.28
C ALA A 307 11.21 -8.96 -14.84
N ARG A 308 10.39 -9.45 -13.89
CA ARG A 308 10.44 -10.82 -13.36
C ARG A 308 9.70 -11.87 -14.17
N ALA A 309 8.86 -11.48 -15.13
CA ALA A 309 8.13 -12.45 -15.93
C ALA A 309 9.13 -13.34 -16.70
N GLU A 310 9.02 -14.66 -16.58
CA GLU A 310 9.93 -15.59 -17.27
C GLU A 310 9.72 -15.57 -18.79
N ASN A 311 8.48 -15.33 -19.21
CA ASN A 311 8.07 -15.25 -20.61
C ASN A 311 6.89 -14.28 -20.79
N GLU A 312 6.57 -13.99 -22.04
CA GLU A 312 5.52 -13.08 -22.49
C GLU A 312 4.09 -13.45 -22.02
N PHE A 313 3.88 -14.69 -21.61
CA PHE A 313 2.59 -15.16 -21.08
C PHE A 313 2.51 -15.10 -19.55
N ALA A 314 3.66 -15.06 -18.86
CA ALA A 314 3.76 -14.99 -17.41
C ALA A 314 3.33 -13.64 -16.82
N ILE A 315 3.24 -12.58 -17.64
CA ILE A 315 2.59 -11.33 -17.24
C ILE A 315 1.07 -11.60 -17.13
N LYS A 316 0.60 -11.98 -15.94
CA LYS A 316 -0.84 -12.03 -15.59
C LYS A 316 -1.29 -10.68 -15.01
N ASP A 317 -2.49 -10.24 -15.41
CA ASP A 317 -3.31 -9.19 -14.76
C ASP A 317 -2.62 -7.87 -14.39
N VAL A 318 -1.62 -7.43 -15.15
CA VAL A 318 -1.15 -6.04 -15.07
C VAL A 318 -2.24 -5.08 -15.58
N GLN A 319 -3.11 -5.53 -16.50
CA GLN A 319 -4.21 -4.71 -17.05
C GLN A 319 -5.29 -4.33 -16.03
N GLU A 320 -5.71 -5.23 -15.14
CA GLU A 320 -6.72 -4.91 -14.11
C GLU A 320 -6.18 -3.97 -13.03
N LYS A 321 -4.89 -4.08 -12.72
CA LYS A 321 -4.24 -3.25 -11.67
C LYS A 321 -3.72 -1.91 -12.19
N ALA A 322 -3.44 -1.79 -13.49
CA ALA A 322 -3.01 -0.54 -14.12
C ALA A 322 -4.15 0.46 -14.32
N GLN A 323 -5.41 0.09 -14.08
CA GLN A 323 -6.55 1.03 -14.04
C GLN A 323 -6.59 1.84 -12.74
N VAL A 324 -5.44 2.37 -12.30
CA VAL A 324 -5.44 3.41 -11.26
C VAL A 324 -6.03 4.68 -11.90
N PRO A 325 -7.10 5.27 -11.37
CA PRO A 325 -7.64 6.51 -11.92
C PRO A 325 -6.60 7.61 -11.80
N VAL A 326 -6.18 8.16 -12.94
CA VAL A 326 -5.30 9.34 -13.03
C VAL A 326 -6.06 10.64 -12.68
N SER A 327 -7.37 10.59 -12.43
CA SER A 327 -8.18 11.76 -12.11
C SER A 327 -8.78 11.68 -10.71
N GLY A 328 -8.56 12.71 -9.90
CA GLY A 328 -9.11 12.90 -8.55
C GLY A 328 -10.62 13.15 -8.50
N VAL A 329 -11.41 12.32 -9.17
CA VAL A 329 -12.87 12.27 -8.97
C VAL A 329 -13.15 11.13 -7.99
N PRO A 330 -13.70 11.41 -6.80
CA PRO A 330 -14.09 10.35 -5.88
C PRO A 330 -15.18 9.48 -6.55
N PRO A 331 -15.12 8.14 -6.42
CA PRO A 331 -16.21 7.29 -6.88
C PRO A 331 -17.50 7.71 -6.18
N SER A 332 -18.57 7.91 -6.94
CA SER A 332 -19.88 8.31 -6.39
C SER A 332 -20.33 7.30 -5.35
N SER A 333 -20.73 7.80 -4.19
CA SER A 333 -21.12 7.04 -3.00
C SER A 333 -22.47 6.33 -3.11
N THR A 334 -22.84 5.83 -4.29
CA THR A 334 -24.06 5.04 -4.44
C THR A 334 -23.76 3.59 -4.05
N PRO A 335 -24.28 3.08 -2.92
CA PRO A 335 -24.09 1.68 -2.58
C PRO A 335 -24.75 0.80 -3.65
N PRO A 336 -24.12 -0.31 -4.07
CA PRO A 336 -24.76 -1.23 -4.98
C PRO A 336 -26.00 -1.81 -4.30
N ARG A 337 -27.16 -1.56 -4.90
CA ARG A 337 -28.45 -2.15 -4.53
C ARG A 337 -28.30 -3.67 -4.59
N GLN A 338 -28.33 -4.34 -3.44
CA GLN A 338 -28.31 -5.80 -3.37
C GLN A 338 -29.54 -6.33 -4.13
N ALA A 339 -29.29 -7.00 -5.25
CA ALA A 339 -30.30 -7.76 -5.96
C ALA A 339 -30.40 -9.17 -5.36
N PRO A 340 -31.61 -9.75 -5.25
CA PRO A 340 -31.81 -11.05 -4.64
C PRO A 340 -31.14 -12.15 -5.45
N ALA A 341 -30.65 -13.17 -4.73
CA ALA A 341 -30.06 -14.36 -5.30
C ALA A 341 -31.04 -15.10 -6.22
N ASN A 342 -30.51 -15.65 -7.31
CA ASN A 342 -31.15 -16.42 -8.39
C ASN A 342 -31.86 -15.62 -9.50
N SER A 343 -31.07 -15.18 -10.48
CA SER A 343 -31.43 -15.31 -11.90
C SER A 343 -30.17 -15.35 -12.75
N GLY A 344 -30.10 -16.29 -13.70
CA GLY A 344 -28.97 -16.44 -14.61
C GLY A 344 -28.77 -15.19 -15.45
N PHE A 345 -27.75 -14.41 -15.11
CA PHE A 345 -27.42 -13.17 -15.80
C PHE A 345 -26.64 -13.48 -17.09
N LYS A 346 -27.32 -13.49 -18.23
CA LYS A 346 -26.66 -13.45 -19.54
C LYS A 346 -26.13 -12.03 -19.79
N PHE A 347 -24.82 -11.91 -19.99
CA PHE A 347 -24.14 -10.68 -20.39
C PHE A 347 -24.74 -10.16 -21.71
N ASN A 348 -25.53 -9.08 -21.67
CA ASN A 348 -25.95 -8.39 -22.89
C ASN A 348 -24.87 -7.39 -23.32
N ASN A 349 -24.17 -7.74 -24.39
CA ASN A 349 -23.09 -6.95 -25.00
C ASN A 349 -23.62 -5.64 -25.62
N GLU A 350 -24.93 -5.50 -25.84
CA GLU A 350 -25.53 -4.28 -26.39
C GLU A 350 -25.60 -3.14 -25.37
N THR A 351 -25.79 -3.45 -24.08
CA THR A 351 -25.85 -2.43 -23.02
C THR A 351 -24.49 -1.73 -22.84
N LEU A 352 -23.39 -2.48 -22.98
CA LEU A 352 -22.03 -1.94 -22.95
C LEU A 352 -21.69 -1.11 -24.21
N LYS A 353 -22.21 -1.53 -25.38
CA LYS A 353 -22.05 -0.75 -26.61
C LYS A 353 -22.85 0.56 -26.58
N ALA A 354 -24.04 0.56 -25.98
CA ALA A 354 -24.85 1.76 -25.79
C ALA A 354 -24.16 2.76 -24.84
N ALA A 355 -23.65 2.29 -23.69
CA ALA A 355 -22.93 3.14 -22.73
C ALA A 355 -21.62 3.71 -23.31
N ALA A 356 -20.88 2.92 -24.11
CA ALA A 356 -19.67 3.40 -24.78
C ALA A 356 -19.98 4.42 -25.88
N LYS A 357 -21.10 4.27 -26.59
CA LYS A 357 -21.53 5.22 -27.63
C LYS A 357 -21.96 6.55 -27.02
N GLU A 358 -22.71 6.52 -25.92
CA GLU A 358 -23.16 7.71 -25.18
C GLU A 358 -21.98 8.51 -24.63
N TRP A 359 -20.95 7.83 -24.12
CA TRP A 359 -19.73 8.45 -23.61
C TRP A 359 -18.93 9.15 -24.72
N CYS A 360 -18.78 8.54 -25.91
CA CYS A 360 -18.10 9.16 -27.04
C CYS A 360 -18.81 10.42 -27.57
N THR A 361 -20.14 10.45 -27.57
CA THR A 361 -20.92 11.64 -27.97
C THR A 361 -20.80 12.79 -26.98
N ASN A 362 -20.69 12.49 -25.68
CA ASN A 362 -20.57 13.54 -24.65
C ASN A 362 -19.15 14.12 -24.57
N SER A 363 -18.12 13.34 -24.89
CA SER A 363 -16.74 13.84 -24.98
C SER A 363 -16.48 14.72 -26.20
N SER A 364 -17.11 14.43 -27.34
CA SER A 364 -16.96 15.24 -28.56
C SER A 364 -17.73 16.57 -28.51
N ALA A 365 -18.80 16.66 -27.71
CA ALA A 365 -19.50 17.92 -27.44
C ALA A 365 -18.76 18.85 -26.47
N ALA A 366 -17.82 18.32 -25.68
CA ALA A 366 -17.02 19.09 -24.72
C ALA A 366 -15.75 19.71 -25.34
N GLU A 367 -15.31 19.23 -26.50
CA GLU A 367 -14.17 19.79 -27.25
C GLU A 367 -14.59 20.87 -28.27
N ALA A 368 -15.89 21.10 -28.45
CA ALA A 368 -16.45 22.11 -29.37
C ALA A 368 -17.01 23.36 -28.66
N LYS A 369 -16.72 23.52 -27.36
CA LYS A 369 -16.98 24.74 -26.56
C LYS A 369 -15.68 25.17 -25.91
#